data_AF-A0A6J4X7I3-F1
#
_entry.id   AF-A0A6J4X7I3-F1
#
_cell.length_a   1.000
_cell.length_b   1.000
_cell.length_c   1.000
_cell.angle_alpha   90.00
_cell.angle_beta   90.00
_cell.angle_gamma   90.00
#
_symmetry.space_group_name_H-M   'P 1'
#
loop_
_entity.id
_entity.type
_entity.pdbx_description
1 polymer ?
#
loop_
_entity_poly.entity_id
_entity_poly.type
_entity_poly.pdbx_seq_one_letter_code
_entity_poly.pdbx_strand_id
1 'polypeptide(L)'
;MQKNISQKTSMSMFALIVTLSIIACATTRDSKRVDMEKLLRASGFKMGVADTAEKLAELKKLPQREIVPHEDGDKIVYIYADAENCKCAYAGDEEAYEKYQKLTHAKQLADEDRRDAVRNKQQQMDSQDSSFGRDW
;
A
#
# COMPACT_ATOMS: atom_id res chain seq x y z
N MET A 1 -64.56 -2.86 9.46
CA MET A 1 -63.37 -2.56 8.63
C MET A 1 -62.37 -1.81 9.51
N GLN A 2 -61.29 -2.47 9.97
CA GLN A 2 -60.06 -1.80 10.40
C GLN A 2 -58.88 -2.69 10.02
N LYS A 3 -58.08 -2.23 9.06
CA LYS A 3 -56.87 -2.89 8.58
C LYS A 3 -55.69 -2.29 9.32
N ASN A 4 -55.18 -3.04 10.29
CA ASN A 4 -53.95 -2.73 10.99
C ASN A 4 -52.77 -3.05 10.06
N ILE A 5 -52.39 -2.09 9.23
CA ILE A 5 -51.22 -2.14 8.34
C ILE A 5 -50.37 -0.91 8.65
N SER A 6 -49.60 -0.91 9.74
CA SER A 6 -48.42 -0.03 9.90
C SER A 6 -47.69 -0.33 11.22
N GLN A 7 -46.89 -1.40 11.26
CA GLN A 7 -45.88 -1.53 12.32
C GLN A 7 -44.74 -2.49 11.97
N LYS A 8 -45.03 -3.52 11.17
CA LYS A 8 -44.02 -4.53 10.79
C LYS A 8 -43.09 -4.09 9.65
N THR A 9 -43.47 -3.08 8.87
CA THR A 9 -42.71 -2.62 7.70
C THR A 9 -41.57 -1.66 8.07
N SER A 10 -41.69 -0.91 9.18
CA SER A 10 -40.66 0.06 9.59
C SER A 10 -39.41 -0.62 10.18
N MET A 11 -39.54 -1.79 10.80
CA MET A 11 -38.41 -2.48 11.44
C MET A 11 -37.61 -3.36 10.47
N SER A 12 -38.17 -3.70 9.31
CA SER A 12 -37.50 -4.49 8.28
C SER A 12 -36.64 -3.65 7.33
N MET A 13 -36.86 -2.33 7.26
CA MET A 13 -36.14 -1.45 6.34
C MET A 13 -34.81 -0.94 6.93
N PHE A 14 -34.71 -0.80 8.26
CA PHE A 14 -33.45 -0.46 8.93
C PHE A 14 -32.47 -1.65 9.03
N ALA A 15 -32.97 -2.88 9.05
CA ALA A 15 -32.12 -4.08 9.14
C ALA A 15 -31.39 -4.40 7.83
N LEU A 16 -31.91 -3.96 6.67
CA LEU A 16 -31.31 -4.26 5.37
C LEU A 16 -30.18 -3.29 4.97
N ILE A 17 -30.13 -2.10 5.57
CA ILE A 17 -29.14 -1.06 5.24
C ILE A 17 -27.83 -1.23 6.03
N VAL A 18 -27.88 -1.90 7.19
CA VAL A 18 -26.73 -2.03 8.10
C VAL A 18 -25.71 -3.12 7.66
N THR A 19 -26.09 -4.06 6.81
CA THR A 19 -25.23 -5.20 6.44
C THR A 19 -24.24 -4.92 5.30
N LEU A 20 -24.21 -3.73 4.70
CA LEU A 20 -23.38 -3.43 3.52
C LEU A 20 -22.00 -2.79 3.83
N SER A 21 -21.58 -2.73 5.09
CA SER A 21 -20.50 -1.80 5.49
C SER A 21 -19.11 -2.40 5.74
N ILE A 22 -18.79 -3.66 5.37
CA ILE A 22 -17.46 -4.20 5.72
C ILE A 22 -16.85 -5.08 4.61
N ILE A 23 -16.46 -4.47 3.48
CA ILE A 23 -15.49 -5.09 2.55
C ILE A 23 -14.48 -4.01 2.10
N ALA A 24 -13.50 -3.68 2.94
CA ALA A 24 -12.48 -2.68 2.56
C ALA A 24 -11.08 -2.93 3.15
N CYS A 25 -10.68 -4.19 3.42
CA CYS A 25 -9.38 -4.46 4.06
C CYS A 25 -8.28 -5.04 3.15
N ALA A 26 -8.51 -5.24 1.84
CA ALA A 26 -7.53 -5.88 0.96
C ALA A 26 -6.58 -4.92 0.21
N THR A 27 -6.94 -3.66 0.01
CA THR A 27 -6.27 -2.75 -0.94
C THR A 27 -4.93 -2.16 -0.48
N THR A 28 -4.58 -2.26 0.80
CA THR A 28 -3.40 -1.57 1.37
C THR A 28 -2.08 -2.31 1.17
N ARG A 29 -2.11 -3.63 0.97
CA ARG A 29 -0.90 -4.43 0.75
C ARG A 29 -0.40 -4.34 -0.69
N ASP A 30 -1.31 -4.25 -1.65
CA ASP A 30 -0.98 -4.17 -3.07
C ASP A 30 -0.36 -2.82 -3.44
N SER A 31 -0.87 -1.72 -2.88
CA SER A 31 -0.33 -0.38 -3.14
C SER A 31 1.11 -0.22 -2.66
N LYS A 32 1.41 -0.69 -1.43
CA LYS A 32 2.79 -0.68 -0.89
C LYS A 32 3.76 -1.51 -1.73
N ARG A 33 3.30 -2.63 -2.29
CA ARG A 33 4.13 -3.47 -3.18
C ARG A 33 4.41 -2.80 -4.52
N VAL A 34 3.37 -2.29 -5.17
CA VAL A 34 3.51 -1.57 -6.45
C VAL A 34 4.45 -0.36 -6.29
N ASP A 35 4.39 0.33 -5.15
CA ASP A 35 5.30 1.43 -4.84
C ASP A 35 6.75 0.96 -4.68
N MET A 36 6.99 -0.14 -3.97
CA MET A 36 8.34 -0.73 -3.82
C MET A 36 8.93 -1.17 -5.15
N GLU A 37 8.17 -1.91 -5.96
CA GLU A 37 8.64 -2.38 -7.28
C GLU A 37 8.99 -1.20 -8.21
N LYS A 38 8.21 -0.10 -8.16
CA LYS A 38 8.51 1.13 -8.89
C LYS A 38 9.80 1.79 -8.40
N LEU A 39 10.00 1.87 -7.09
CA LEU A 39 11.22 2.44 -6.50
C LEU A 39 12.46 1.65 -6.90
N LEU A 40 12.41 0.31 -6.79
CA LEU A 40 13.50 -0.58 -7.19
C LEU A 40 13.86 -0.42 -8.67
N ARG A 41 12.86 -0.38 -9.55
CA ARG A 41 13.10 -0.17 -11.00
C ARG A 41 13.68 1.22 -11.28
N ALA A 42 13.16 2.27 -10.63
CA ALA A 42 13.64 3.64 -10.81
C ALA A 42 15.07 3.85 -10.27
N SER A 43 15.45 3.08 -9.25
CA SER A 43 16.80 3.12 -8.70
C SER A 43 17.81 2.29 -9.48
N GLY A 44 17.37 1.44 -10.41
CA GLY A 44 18.26 0.68 -11.30
C GLY A 44 18.34 -0.82 -10.98
N PHE A 45 17.55 -1.33 -10.03
CA PHE A 45 17.47 -2.76 -9.80
C PHE A 45 16.86 -3.46 -11.02
N LYS A 46 17.43 -4.61 -11.36
CA LYS A 46 16.98 -5.48 -12.44
C LYS A 46 16.14 -6.61 -11.89
N MET A 47 14.99 -6.84 -12.52
CA MET A 47 14.08 -7.91 -12.15
C MET A 47 14.46 -9.23 -12.83
N GLY A 48 14.55 -10.31 -12.05
CA GLY A 48 14.60 -11.69 -12.51
C GLY A 48 13.38 -12.47 -12.03
N VAL A 49 12.78 -13.29 -12.89
CA VAL A 49 11.64 -14.14 -12.55
C VAL A 49 12.11 -15.56 -12.27
N ALA A 50 11.60 -16.16 -11.19
CA ALA A 50 11.78 -17.58 -10.87
C ALA A 50 10.75 -18.41 -11.64
N ASP A 51 11.04 -18.64 -12.91
CA ASP A 51 10.21 -19.41 -13.86
C ASP A 51 10.31 -20.93 -13.69
N THR A 52 11.35 -21.43 -13.01
CA THR A 52 11.51 -22.86 -12.69
C THR A 52 11.27 -23.16 -11.21
N ALA A 53 10.92 -24.42 -10.91
CA ALA A 53 10.75 -24.87 -9.54
C ALA A 53 12.04 -24.76 -8.71
N GLU A 54 13.20 -24.99 -9.32
CA GLU A 54 14.50 -24.82 -8.65
C GLU A 54 14.76 -23.35 -8.31
N LYS A 55 14.60 -22.43 -9.27
CA LYS A 55 14.75 -20.98 -9.01
C LYS A 55 13.79 -20.49 -7.94
N LEU A 56 12.56 -21.01 -7.93
CA LEU A 56 11.59 -20.64 -6.91
C LEU A 56 11.97 -21.19 -5.52
N ALA A 57 12.53 -22.40 -5.46
CA ALA A 57 13.03 -22.98 -4.22
C ALA A 57 14.22 -22.18 -3.66
N GLU A 58 15.11 -21.69 -4.51
CA GLU A 58 16.20 -20.79 -4.12
C GLU A 58 15.68 -19.42 -3.68
N LEU A 59 14.76 -18.84 -4.45
CA LEU A 59 14.14 -17.56 -4.13
C LEU A 59 13.48 -17.57 -2.74
N LYS A 60 12.85 -18.69 -2.36
CA LYS A 60 12.23 -18.89 -1.03
C LYS A 60 13.22 -18.95 0.13
N LYS A 61 14.51 -19.25 -0.13
CA LYS A 61 15.55 -19.27 0.92
C LYS A 61 16.02 -17.86 1.27
N LEU A 62 15.83 -16.90 0.38
CA LEU A 62 16.17 -15.51 0.64
C LEU A 62 15.17 -14.87 1.61
N PRO A 63 15.60 -13.87 2.40
CA PRO A 63 14.69 -13.00 3.14
C PRO A 63 13.63 -12.40 2.21
N GLN A 64 12.36 -12.59 2.54
CA GLN A 64 11.25 -12.18 1.70
C GLN A 64 10.87 -10.73 2.00
N ARG A 65 10.67 -9.95 0.93
CA ARG A 65 10.18 -8.56 0.95
C ARG A 65 11.11 -7.59 1.70
N GLU A 66 12.39 -7.92 1.73
CA GLU A 66 13.47 -7.13 2.32
C GLU A 66 14.61 -7.01 1.32
N ILE A 67 15.33 -5.87 1.32
CA ILE A 67 16.56 -5.73 0.53
C ILE A 67 17.70 -6.20 1.41
N VAL A 68 18.43 -7.23 0.97
CA VAL A 68 19.56 -7.79 1.69
C VAL A 68 20.83 -7.73 0.85
N PRO A 69 21.99 -7.42 1.45
CA PRO A 69 23.26 -7.56 0.77
C PRO A 69 23.60 -9.04 0.58
N HIS A 70 24.16 -9.36 -0.57
CA HIS A 70 24.61 -10.68 -0.95
C HIS A 70 26.00 -10.57 -1.60
N GLU A 71 26.90 -11.46 -1.24
CA GLU A 71 28.25 -11.50 -1.81
C GLU A 71 28.21 -12.26 -3.15
N ASP A 72 28.64 -11.61 -4.22
CA ASP A 72 28.80 -12.18 -5.55
C ASP A 72 30.27 -12.00 -5.98
N GLY A 73 31.10 -12.97 -5.59
CA GLY A 73 32.56 -12.88 -5.72
C GLY A 73 33.12 -11.74 -4.88
N ASP A 74 33.84 -10.82 -5.53
CA ASP A 74 34.42 -9.64 -4.87
C ASP A 74 33.46 -8.43 -4.82
N LYS A 75 32.19 -8.60 -5.20
CA LYS A 75 31.19 -7.52 -5.24
C LYS A 75 30.03 -7.81 -4.31
N ILE A 76 29.46 -6.75 -3.76
CA ILE A 76 28.20 -6.83 -3.01
C ILE A 76 27.05 -6.45 -3.95
N VAL A 77 26.05 -7.33 -4.02
CA VAL A 77 24.79 -7.07 -4.72
C VAL A 77 23.65 -7.04 -3.71
N TYR A 78 22.70 -6.15 -3.92
CA TYR A 78 21.53 -5.99 -3.06
C TYR A 78 20.34 -6.69 -3.70
N ILE A 79 19.72 -7.61 -2.97
CA ILE A 79 18.64 -8.46 -3.50
C ILE A 79 17.36 -8.25 -2.70
N TYR A 80 16.25 -8.03 -3.43
CA TYR A 80 14.89 -8.06 -2.89
C TYR A 80 14.13 -9.23 -3.50
N ALA A 81 13.56 -10.11 -2.67
CA ALA A 81 12.82 -11.29 -3.14
C ALA A 81 11.32 -11.23 -2.79
N ASP A 82 10.45 -11.60 -3.73
CA ASP A 82 9.02 -11.85 -3.48
C ASP A 82 8.61 -13.17 -4.17
N ALA A 83 8.69 -14.27 -3.40
CA ALA A 83 8.32 -15.61 -3.83
C ALA A 83 6.81 -15.89 -3.77
N GLU A 84 6.03 -15.08 -3.04
CA GLU A 84 4.60 -15.31 -2.83
C GLU A 84 3.78 -14.77 -4.01
N ASN A 85 4.11 -13.56 -4.48
CA ASN A 85 3.25 -12.86 -5.43
C ASN A 85 3.80 -12.89 -6.85
N CYS A 86 4.91 -12.19 -7.11
CA CYS A 86 5.49 -12.11 -8.46
C CYS A 86 6.41 -13.29 -8.78
N LYS A 87 6.84 -14.06 -7.76
CA LYS A 87 7.89 -15.08 -7.88
C LYS A 87 9.14 -14.49 -8.53
N CYS A 88 9.54 -13.32 -8.08
CA CYS A 88 10.59 -12.53 -8.69
C CYS A 88 11.59 -12.03 -7.65
N ALA A 89 12.82 -11.79 -8.10
CA ALA A 89 13.85 -11.08 -7.37
C ALA A 89 14.23 -9.80 -8.12
N TYR A 90 14.62 -8.78 -7.39
CA TYR A 90 15.24 -7.58 -7.91
C TYR A 90 16.67 -7.54 -7.38
N ALA A 91 17.65 -7.38 -8.28
CA ALA A 91 19.06 -7.27 -7.92
C ALA A 91 19.63 -5.93 -8.41
N GLY A 92 20.36 -5.24 -7.54
CA GLY A 92 21.05 -3.99 -7.82
C GLY A 92 22.46 -4.01 -7.25
N ASP A 93 23.34 -3.18 -7.79
CA ASP A 93 24.64 -2.90 -7.18
C ASP A 93 24.51 -1.84 -6.08
N GLU A 94 25.64 -1.43 -5.51
CA GLU A 94 25.70 -0.42 -4.47
C GLU A 94 25.13 0.94 -4.92
N GLU A 95 25.42 1.37 -6.16
CA GLU A 95 24.87 2.62 -6.71
C GLU A 95 23.34 2.56 -6.78
N ALA A 96 22.78 1.44 -7.25
CA ALA A 96 21.34 1.24 -7.29
C ALA A 96 20.71 1.26 -5.89
N TYR A 97 21.40 0.69 -4.89
CA TYR A 97 20.94 0.70 -3.51
C TYR A 97 20.96 2.11 -2.89
N GLU A 98 22.03 2.87 -3.08
CA GLU A 98 22.08 4.27 -2.63
C GLU A 98 20.96 5.11 -3.27
N LYS A 99 20.73 4.92 -4.57
CA LYS A 99 19.65 5.62 -5.28
C LYS A 99 18.28 5.21 -4.75
N TYR A 100 18.08 3.94 -4.40
CA TYR A 100 16.86 3.46 -3.77
C TYR A 100 16.60 4.17 -2.43
N GLN A 101 17.64 4.31 -1.59
CA GLN A 101 17.52 5.00 -0.30
C GLN A 101 17.12 6.47 -0.50
N LYS A 102 17.77 7.17 -1.43
CA LYS A 102 17.46 8.57 -1.78
C LYS A 102 16.00 8.73 -2.26
N LEU A 103 15.54 7.87 -3.17
CA LEU A 103 14.18 7.90 -3.69
C LEU A 103 13.13 7.58 -2.61
N THR A 104 13.42 6.63 -1.73
CA THR A 104 12.53 6.25 -0.63
C THR A 104 12.34 7.41 0.34
N HIS A 105 13.42 8.08 0.71
CA HIS A 105 13.36 9.25 1.58
C HIS A 105 12.60 10.42 0.92
N ALA A 106 12.89 10.70 -0.37
CA ALA A 106 12.17 11.74 -1.11
C ALA A 106 10.65 11.46 -1.20
N LYS A 107 10.27 10.20 -1.40
CA LYS A 107 8.86 9.78 -1.40
C LYS A 107 8.21 9.99 -0.04
N GLN A 108 8.90 9.67 1.06
CA GLN A 108 8.38 9.86 2.41
C GLN A 108 8.06 11.32 2.68
N LEU A 109 8.98 12.23 2.36
CA LEU A 109 8.77 13.68 2.47
C LEU A 109 7.58 14.16 1.64
N ALA A 110 7.51 13.76 0.36
CA ALA A 110 6.39 14.14 -0.50
C ALA A 110 5.04 13.60 0.00
N ASP A 111 5.03 12.40 0.57
CA ASP A 111 3.84 11.79 1.16
C ASP A 111 3.44 12.48 2.48
N GLU A 112 4.39 12.99 3.26
CA GLU A 112 4.16 13.82 4.45
C GLU A 112 3.56 15.16 4.07
N ASP A 113 4.18 15.90 3.15
CA ASP A 113 3.70 17.19 2.66
C ASP A 113 2.26 17.09 2.14
N ARG A 114 1.95 16.02 1.39
CA ARG A 114 0.60 15.76 0.90
C ARG A 114 -0.38 15.49 2.03
N ARG A 115 0.01 14.72 3.06
CA ARG A 115 -0.85 14.49 4.23
C ARG A 115 -1.13 15.80 4.97
N ASP A 116 -0.13 16.66 5.10
CA ASP A 116 -0.24 17.94 5.78
C ASP A 116 -1.14 18.90 5.02
N ALA A 117 -1.02 18.98 3.70
CA ALA A 117 -1.93 19.75 2.85
C ALA A 117 -3.39 19.27 2.98
N VAL A 118 -3.63 17.95 3.04
CA VAL A 118 -4.97 17.39 3.25
C VAL A 118 -5.51 17.74 4.63
N ARG A 119 -4.69 17.64 5.70
CA ARG A 119 -5.11 18.01 7.05
C ARG A 119 -5.45 19.49 7.16
N ASN A 120 -4.61 20.36 6.61
CA ASN A 120 -4.84 21.81 6.61
C ASN A 120 -6.14 22.16 5.89
N LYS A 121 -6.40 21.53 4.73
CA LYS A 121 -7.66 21.72 4.00
C LYS A 121 -8.88 21.24 4.78
N GLN A 122 -8.77 20.09 5.45
CA GLN A 122 -9.87 19.56 6.27
C GLN A 122 -10.20 20.51 7.44
N GLN A 123 -9.19 20.99 8.16
CA GLN A 123 -9.38 21.95 9.25
C GLN A 123 -10.07 23.24 8.80
N GLN A 124 -9.75 23.73 7.60
CA GLN A 124 -10.44 24.88 7.02
C GLN A 124 -11.93 24.59 6.76
N MET A 125 -12.26 23.43 6.19
CA MET A 125 -13.66 23.03 5.97
C MET A 125 -14.42 22.87 7.29
N ASP A 126 -13.81 22.26 8.31
CA ASP A 126 -14.43 22.08 9.64
C ASP A 126 -14.67 23.44 10.33
N SER A 127 -13.74 24.39 10.17
CA SER A 127 -13.92 25.76 10.69
C SER A 127 -15.04 26.53 9.99
N GLN A 128 -15.24 26.28 8.70
CA GLN A 128 -16.32 26.90 7.92
C GLN A 128 -17.70 26.34 8.31
N ASP A 129 -17.81 25.01 8.50
CA ASP A 129 -19.04 24.35 8.92
C ASP A 129 -19.47 24.76 10.33
N SER A 130 -18.52 24.81 11.27
CA SER A 130 -18.79 25.29 12.63
C SER A 130 -19.18 26.78 12.69
N SER A 131 -18.84 27.58 11.67
CA SER A 131 -19.34 28.96 11.55
C SER A 131 -20.80 29.01 11.11
N PHE A 132 -21.23 28.13 10.20
CA PHE A 132 -22.59 28.11 9.66
C PHE A 132 -23.65 27.86 10.75
N GLY A 133 -23.33 27.08 11.79
CA GLY A 133 -24.24 26.82 12.92
C GLY A 133 -24.34 27.93 13.97
N ARG A 134 -23.51 28.98 13.90
CA ARG A 134 -23.54 30.11 14.86
C ARG A 134 -24.34 31.32 14.37
N ASP A 135 -24.77 31.33 13.11
CA ASP A 135 -25.50 32.43 12.48
C ASP A 135 -27.04 32.23 12.47
N TRP A 136 -27.58 31.30 13.26
CA TRP A 136 -29.02 31.04 13.44
C TRP A 136 -29.49 31.29 14.87
#